data_AF-A0A6J3H4N1-F1
#
_entry.id   AF-A0A6J3H4N1-F1
#
_cell.length_a   1.000
_cell.length_b   1.000
_cell.length_c   1.000
_cell.angle_alpha   90.00
_cell.angle_beta   90.00
_cell.angle_gamma   90.00
#
_symmetry.space_group_name_H-M   'P 1'
#
loop_
_entity.id
_entity.type
_entity.pdbx_description
1 polymer ?
#
loop_
_entity_poly.entity_id
_entity_poly.type
_entity_poly.pdbx_seq_one_letter_code
_entity_poly.pdbx_strand_id
1 'polypeptide(L)'
;MDWLVRNVTYRPHCHICFTTKGIVQFRFAHPTPHTSEECRKWILLEDYRRQVQNVTEFDDSLLRNFTLVTPHPEVIYTNQNAVWSKFKTIFSTISGLIRYAPVFRDYVFQSMQEFYEDNVLYMEIRARLLPVYELSGERHDVQWSVKTYQEVAEKFVETHPEFIGIKIIYSDDRSKDVTVIAESIRTAMGLRTKFPTVVAGFDLVGHEDTGHSLHYYDKALMIPAKDGVKLPYFFHAGETGEPVGISRGGQWESF
;
A
#
# COMPACT_ATOMS: atom_id res chain seq x y z
N MET A 1 -2.22 -9.30 -10.46
CA MET A 1 -1.97 -10.19 -9.29
C MET A 1 -1.35 -11.52 -9.69
N ASP A 2 -1.65 -12.06 -10.88
CA ASP A 2 -1.02 -13.27 -11.42
C ASP A 2 0.50 -13.25 -11.35
N TRP A 3 1.15 -12.14 -11.71
CA TRP A 3 2.59 -11.98 -11.59
C TRP A 3 3.10 -12.19 -10.16
N LEU A 4 2.40 -11.68 -9.13
CA LEU A 4 2.81 -11.93 -7.74
C LEU A 4 2.78 -13.41 -7.40
N VAL A 5 1.72 -14.13 -7.80
CA VAL A 5 1.60 -15.57 -7.51
C VAL A 5 2.59 -16.37 -8.36
N ARG A 6 2.53 -16.26 -9.68
CA ARG A 6 3.27 -17.13 -10.61
C ARG A 6 4.75 -16.78 -10.74
N ASN A 7 5.15 -15.55 -10.42
CA ASN A 7 6.55 -15.13 -10.43
C ASN A 7 7.09 -14.94 -9.00
N VAL A 8 6.57 -13.96 -8.25
CA VAL A 8 7.19 -13.53 -6.99
C VAL A 8 7.18 -14.64 -5.95
N THR A 9 6.05 -15.33 -5.73
CA THR A 9 5.99 -16.38 -4.72
C THR A 9 6.78 -17.65 -5.07
N TYR A 10 7.32 -17.75 -6.29
CA TYR A 10 8.24 -18.80 -6.72
C TYR A 10 9.71 -18.42 -6.58
N ARG A 11 10.01 -17.18 -6.16
CA ARG A 11 11.39 -16.73 -5.94
C ARG A 11 11.99 -17.40 -4.69
N PRO A 12 13.32 -17.60 -4.66
CA PRO A 12 14.01 -18.17 -3.50
C PRO A 12 13.71 -17.41 -2.21
N HIS A 13 13.75 -18.12 -1.08
CA HIS A 13 13.62 -17.56 0.27
C HIS A 13 12.25 -16.94 0.61
N CYS A 14 11.23 -17.16 -0.21
CA CYS A 14 9.87 -16.73 0.09
C CYS A 14 9.22 -17.66 1.13
N HIS A 15 8.83 -17.13 2.28
CA HIS A 15 8.14 -17.86 3.33
C HIS A 15 6.67 -17.45 3.40
N ILE A 16 5.82 -18.42 3.78
CA ILE A 16 4.41 -18.22 4.11
C ILE A 16 4.17 -18.48 5.60
N CYS A 17 3.23 -17.76 6.17
CA CYS A 17 2.71 -17.99 7.51
C CYS A 17 1.20 -17.78 7.57
N PHE A 18 0.56 -18.49 8.48
CA PHE A 18 -0.84 -18.30 8.83
C PHE A 18 -0.90 -17.77 10.26
N THR A 19 -1.45 -16.57 10.44
CA THR A 19 -1.54 -15.96 11.77
C THR A 19 -2.49 -16.74 12.67
N THR A 20 -2.52 -16.43 13.96
CA THR A 20 -3.49 -17.00 14.92
C THR A 20 -4.95 -16.77 14.52
N LYS A 21 -5.21 -15.76 13.68
CA LYS A 21 -6.54 -15.44 13.11
C LYS A 21 -6.77 -16.05 11.72
N GLY A 22 -5.85 -16.88 11.23
CA GLY A 22 -5.92 -17.51 9.91
C GLY A 22 -5.61 -16.58 8.74
N ILE A 23 -5.07 -15.39 8.98
CA ILE A 23 -4.68 -14.46 7.91
C ILE A 23 -3.33 -14.90 7.35
N VAL A 24 -3.23 -14.97 6.02
CA VAL A 24 -1.99 -15.31 5.32
C VAL A 24 -1.04 -14.12 5.35
N GLN A 25 0.23 -14.38 5.66
CA GLN A 25 1.32 -13.42 5.59
C GLN A 25 2.53 -14.04 4.85
N PHE A 26 3.34 -13.18 4.25
CA PHE A 26 4.55 -13.58 3.54
C PHE A 26 5.78 -12.83 4.03
N ARG A 27 6.96 -13.44 3.88
CA ARG A 27 8.24 -12.78 4.15
C ARG A 27 9.37 -13.43 3.36
N PHE A 28 10.20 -12.61 2.73
CA PHE A 28 11.50 -13.04 2.22
C PHE A 28 12.55 -12.96 3.33
N ALA A 29 13.31 -14.04 3.58
CA ALA A 29 14.37 -14.03 4.57
C ALA A 29 15.35 -15.19 4.39
N HIS A 30 16.62 -14.96 4.71
CA HIS A 30 17.60 -16.02 4.85
C HIS A 30 18.56 -15.67 6.00
N PRO A 31 18.63 -16.51 7.07
CA PRO A 31 17.89 -17.76 7.30
C PRO A 31 16.38 -17.54 7.55
N THR A 32 15.62 -18.64 7.70
CA THR A 32 14.19 -18.60 8.04
C THR A 32 13.94 -17.71 9.27
N PRO A 33 12.94 -16.81 9.25
CA PRO A 33 12.73 -15.87 10.35
C PRO A 33 12.36 -16.57 11.66
N HIS A 34 12.72 -15.94 12.78
CA HIS A 34 12.22 -16.35 14.09
C HIS A 34 10.69 -16.21 14.18
N THR A 35 10.10 -17.02 15.05
CA THR A 35 8.67 -16.96 15.37
C THR A 35 8.35 -15.66 16.12
N SER A 36 7.13 -15.17 15.93
CA SER A 36 6.57 -14.04 16.66
C SER A 36 5.21 -14.42 17.23
N GLU A 37 4.63 -13.55 18.04
CA GLU A 37 3.28 -13.73 18.55
C GLU A 37 2.24 -13.85 17.42
N GLU A 38 2.42 -13.06 16.35
CA GLU A 38 1.54 -13.07 15.18
C GLU A 38 1.78 -14.29 14.28
N CYS A 39 3.03 -14.71 14.13
CA CYS A 39 3.41 -15.84 13.27
C CYS A 39 4.22 -16.88 14.05
N ARG A 40 3.54 -17.98 14.42
CA ARG A 40 4.15 -19.06 15.21
C ARG A 40 5.06 -19.99 14.41
N LYS A 41 4.99 -19.98 13.07
CA LYS A 41 5.84 -20.81 12.20
C LYS A 41 5.88 -20.25 10.78
N TRP A 42 7.07 -19.82 10.37
CA TRP A 42 7.36 -19.53 8.96
C TRP A 42 7.71 -20.82 8.23
N ILE A 43 7.13 -21.04 7.06
CA ILE A 43 7.39 -22.20 6.21
C ILE A 43 7.88 -21.70 4.86
N LEU A 44 9.00 -22.24 4.36
CA LEU A 44 9.48 -21.92 3.02
C LEU A 44 8.42 -22.37 1.99
N LEU A 45 8.04 -21.49 1.06
CA LEU A 45 6.98 -21.79 0.10
C LEU A 45 7.34 -22.95 -0.83
N GLU A 46 8.62 -23.12 -1.15
CA GLU A 46 9.09 -24.28 -1.91
C GLU A 46 8.77 -25.60 -1.19
N ASP A 47 9.07 -25.68 0.11
CA ASP A 47 8.76 -26.85 0.93
C ASP A 47 7.27 -27.05 1.09
N TYR A 48 6.50 -25.96 1.25
CA TYR A 48 5.05 -26.02 1.37
C TYR A 48 4.41 -26.56 0.07
N ARG A 49 4.87 -26.09 -1.09
CA ARG A 49 4.40 -26.57 -2.40
C ARG A 49 4.72 -28.05 -2.64
N ARG A 50 5.83 -28.58 -2.12
CA ARG A 50 6.14 -30.02 -2.20
C ARG A 50 5.21 -30.90 -1.34
N GLN A 51 4.55 -30.31 -0.33
CA GLN A 51 3.69 -31.04 0.61
C GLN A 51 2.21 -31.06 0.21
N VAL A 52 1.77 -30.15 -0.67
CA VAL A 52 0.38 -30.12 -1.13
C VAL A 52 0.14 -31.12 -2.26
N GLN A 53 -1.06 -31.70 -2.30
CA GLN A 53 -1.43 -32.68 -3.33
C GLN A 53 -1.61 -32.05 -4.72
N ASN A 54 -2.08 -30.81 -4.79
CA ASN A 54 -2.32 -30.08 -6.03
C ASN A 54 -1.75 -28.66 -5.93
N VAL A 55 -0.57 -28.46 -6.53
CA VAL A 55 0.14 -27.17 -6.51
C VAL A 55 -0.61 -26.09 -7.28
N THR A 56 -1.27 -26.44 -8.39
CA THR A 56 -2.05 -25.50 -9.20
C THR A 56 -3.22 -24.94 -8.39
N GLU A 57 -3.98 -25.81 -7.71
CA GLU A 57 -5.07 -25.38 -6.85
C GLU A 57 -4.58 -24.53 -5.67
N PHE A 58 -3.42 -24.87 -5.09
CA PHE A 58 -2.80 -24.04 -4.06
C PHE A 58 -2.47 -22.64 -4.58
N ASP A 59 -1.82 -22.51 -5.73
CA ASP A 59 -1.53 -21.22 -6.35
C ASP A 59 -2.82 -20.43 -6.68
N ASP A 60 -3.84 -21.09 -7.21
CA ASP A 60 -5.13 -20.47 -7.51
C ASP A 60 -5.81 -19.97 -6.23
N SER A 61 -5.64 -20.69 -5.11
CA SER A 61 -6.11 -20.24 -3.80
C SER A 61 -5.39 -18.96 -3.32
N LEU A 62 -4.10 -18.82 -3.60
CA LEU A 62 -3.35 -17.58 -3.32
C LEU A 62 -3.88 -16.43 -4.16
N LEU A 63 -4.10 -16.66 -5.46
CA LEU A 63 -4.62 -15.65 -6.39
C LEU A 63 -6.00 -15.14 -5.96
N ARG A 64 -6.92 -16.05 -5.62
CA ARG A 64 -8.24 -15.70 -5.06
C ARG A 64 -8.11 -14.92 -3.76
N ASN A 65 -7.10 -15.21 -2.95
CA ASN A 65 -6.88 -14.48 -1.70
C ASN A 65 -6.27 -13.09 -1.90
N PHE A 66 -5.66 -12.79 -3.05
CA PHE A 66 -5.01 -11.51 -3.37
C PHE A 66 -5.94 -10.52 -4.09
N THR A 67 -7.20 -10.88 -4.33
CA THR A 67 -8.19 -10.01 -4.98
C THR A 67 -9.54 -10.04 -4.26
N LEU A 68 -10.44 -9.15 -4.65
CA LEU A 68 -11.86 -9.18 -4.25
C LEU A 68 -12.73 -9.96 -5.24
N VAL A 69 -12.14 -10.51 -6.31
CA VAL A 69 -12.90 -11.18 -7.38
C VAL A 69 -13.51 -12.47 -6.83
N THR A 70 -14.83 -12.59 -6.94
CA THR A 70 -15.61 -13.75 -6.51
C THR A 70 -16.90 -13.84 -7.34
N PRO A 71 -17.48 -15.03 -7.58
CA PRO A 71 -18.69 -15.18 -8.41
C PRO A 71 -19.96 -14.52 -7.86
N HIS A 72 -20.10 -14.44 -6.53
CA HIS A 72 -21.31 -13.93 -5.85
C HIS A 72 -20.96 -12.85 -4.82
N PRO A 73 -20.41 -11.69 -5.24
CA PRO A 73 -19.93 -10.66 -4.33
C PRO A 73 -21.03 -10.10 -3.41
N GLU A 74 -22.28 -10.06 -3.86
CA GLU A 74 -23.45 -9.64 -3.10
C GLU A 74 -23.75 -10.53 -1.89
N VAL A 75 -23.37 -11.80 -1.95
CA VAL A 75 -23.51 -12.76 -0.84
C VAL A 75 -22.31 -12.70 0.10
N ILE A 76 -21.10 -12.56 -0.45
CA ILE A 76 -19.84 -12.56 0.31
C ILE A 76 -19.62 -11.23 1.05
N TYR A 77 -19.94 -10.11 0.39
CA TYR A 77 -19.72 -8.76 0.89
C TYR A 77 -21.06 -8.09 1.18
N THR A 78 -21.67 -8.49 2.30
CA THR A 78 -23.04 -8.09 2.66
C THR A 78 -23.21 -6.60 3.01
N ASN A 79 -22.12 -5.86 3.21
CA ASN A 79 -22.10 -4.42 3.44
C ASN A 79 -20.71 -3.83 3.17
N GLN A 80 -20.61 -2.49 3.17
CA GLN A 80 -19.36 -1.76 2.94
C GLN A 80 -18.24 -2.15 3.92
N ASN A 81 -18.55 -2.34 5.20
CA ASN A 81 -17.55 -2.75 6.20
C ASN A 81 -16.97 -4.13 5.89
N ALA A 82 -17.78 -5.07 5.40
CA ALA A 82 -17.33 -6.42 5.04
C ALA A 82 -16.32 -6.38 3.88
N VAL A 83 -16.62 -5.63 2.80
CA VAL A 83 -15.68 -5.48 1.68
C VAL A 83 -14.42 -4.72 2.09
N TRP A 84 -14.54 -3.64 2.87
CA TRP A 84 -13.37 -2.88 3.38
C TRP A 84 -12.48 -3.73 4.29
N SER A 85 -13.05 -4.62 5.09
CA SER A 85 -12.29 -5.55 5.92
C SER A 85 -11.46 -6.52 5.05
N LYS A 86 -12.06 -7.11 4.01
CA LYS A 86 -11.34 -7.98 3.07
C LYS A 86 -10.29 -7.19 2.28
N PHE A 87 -10.63 -5.99 1.80
CA PHE A 87 -9.74 -5.11 1.05
C PHE A 87 -8.47 -4.78 1.84
N LYS A 88 -8.61 -4.32 3.09
CA LYS A 88 -7.46 -4.07 3.99
C LYS A 88 -6.65 -5.34 4.28
N THR A 89 -7.33 -6.48 4.41
CA THR A 89 -6.67 -7.77 4.61
C THR A 89 -5.80 -8.14 3.42
N ILE A 90 -6.27 -7.91 2.18
CA ILE A 90 -5.48 -8.16 0.96
C ILE A 90 -4.18 -7.34 0.99
N PHE A 91 -4.25 -6.03 1.25
CA PHE A 91 -3.05 -5.19 1.34
C PHE A 91 -2.07 -5.71 2.39
N SER A 92 -2.58 -6.09 3.58
CA SER A 92 -1.76 -6.65 4.65
C SER A 92 -1.06 -7.95 4.21
N THR A 93 -1.80 -8.85 3.57
CA THR A 93 -1.28 -10.13 3.06
C THR A 93 -0.18 -9.93 2.03
N ILE A 94 -0.40 -9.13 0.98
CA ILE A 94 0.59 -8.98 -0.10
C ILE A 94 1.75 -8.04 0.25
N SER A 95 1.61 -7.21 1.30
CA SER A 95 2.63 -6.24 1.74
C SER A 95 4.00 -6.88 1.95
N GLY A 96 4.03 -8.07 2.56
CA GLY A 96 5.27 -8.80 2.82
C GLY A 96 5.99 -9.27 1.55
N LEU A 97 5.27 -9.56 0.46
CA LEU A 97 5.87 -9.90 -0.82
C LEU A 97 6.47 -8.65 -1.48
N ILE A 98 5.65 -7.60 -1.61
CA ILE A 98 6.00 -6.40 -2.38
C ILE A 98 7.14 -5.60 -1.72
N ARG A 99 7.21 -5.59 -0.38
CA ARG A 99 8.22 -4.80 0.35
C ARG A 99 9.60 -5.43 0.46
N TYR A 100 9.83 -6.58 -0.14
CA TYR A 100 11.19 -7.11 -0.27
C TYR A 100 11.93 -6.35 -1.39
N ALA A 101 13.09 -5.76 -1.11
CA ALA A 101 13.71 -4.74 -1.97
C ALA A 101 13.89 -5.10 -3.47
N PRO A 102 14.28 -6.33 -3.86
CA PRO A 102 14.31 -6.72 -5.26
C PRO A 102 12.90 -6.82 -5.88
N VAL A 103 11.94 -7.39 -5.15
CA VAL A 103 10.54 -7.49 -5.61
C VAL A 103 9.91 -6.10 -5.69
N PHE A 104 10.23 -5.18 -4.78
CA PHE A 104 9.74 -3.81 -4.81
C PHE A 104 10.13 -3.10 -6.11
N ARG A 105 11.40 -3.21 -6.53
CA ARG A 105 11.87 -2.64 -7.80
C ARG A 105 11.13 -3.23 -8.99
N ASP A 106 11.01 -4.56 -9.03
CA ASP A 106 10.31 -5.24 -10.11
C ASP A 106 8.81 -4.90 -10.13
N TYR A 107 8.18 -4.74 -8.96
CA TYR A 107 6.77 -4.37 -8.86
C TYR A 107 6.52 -2.97 -9.43
N VAL A 108 7.40 -2.01 -9.11
CA VAL A 108 7.32 -0.66 -9.68
C VAL A 108 7.51 -0.71 -11.19
N PHE A 109 8.54 -1.43 -11.68
CA PHE A 109 8.78 -1.58 -13.12
C PHE A 109 7.60 -2.26 -13.83
N GLN A 110 7.10 -3.37 -13.29
CA GLN A 110 5.96 -4.12 -13.83
C GLN A 110 4.70 -3.26 -13.88
N SER A 111 4.48 -2.38 -12.89
CA SER A 111 3.35 -1.45 -12.95
C SER A 111 3.47 -0.46 -14.11
N MET A 112 4.67 0.09 -14.38
CA MET A 112 4.89 0.94 -15.56
C MET A 112 4.70 0.17 -16.86
N GLN A 113 5.16 -1.08 -16.94
CA GLN A 113 4.96 -1.95 -18.09
C GLN A 113 3.47 -2.13 -18.38
N GLU A 114 2.67 -2.53 -17.39
CA GLU A 114 1.23 -2.79 -17.55
C GLU A 114 0.46 -1.54 -17.98
N PHE A 115 0.76 -0.37 -17.40
CA PHE A 115 0.11 0.89 -17.80
C PHE A 115 0.57 1.38 -19.17
N TYR A 116 1.84 1.21 -19.53
CA TYR A 116 2.33 1.57 -20.86
C TYR A 116 1.72 0.70 -21.96
N GLU A 117 1.56 -0.61 -21.70
CA GLU A 117 0.84 -1.53 -22.60
C GLU A 117 -0.63 -1.15 -22.80
N ASP A 118 -1.23 -0.48 -21.81
CA ASP A 118 -2.58 0.10 -21.88
C ASP A 118 -2.60 1.55 -22.43
N ASN A 119 -1.53 1.99 -23.11
CA ASN A 119 -1.37 3.35 -23.67
C ASN A 119 -1.45 4.49 -22.63
N VAL A 120 -1.17 4.22 -21.35
CA VAL A 120 -1.03 5.25 -20.32
C VAL A 120 0.43 5.65 -20.19
N LEU A 121 0.71 6.95 -20.40
CA LEU A 121 2.09 7.45 -20.50
C LEU A 121 2.60 8.15 -19.23
N TYR A 122 1.78 8.28 -18.18
CA TYR A 122 2.16 8.97 -16.94
C TYR A 122 1.34 8.48 -15.75
N MET A 123 1.95 8.42 -14.56
CA MET A 123 1.26 8.01 -13.34
C MET A 123 1.57 8.91 -12.14
N GLU A 124 0.56 9.23 -11.34
CA GLU A 124 0.73 9.79 -9.99
C GLU A 124 0.20 8.81 -8.95
N ILE A 125 1.10 8.29 -8.12
CA ILE A 125 0.82 7.16 -7.24
C ILE A 125 0.69 7.66 -5.80
N ARG A 126 -0.42 7.33 -5.13
CA ARG A 126 -0.55 7.47 -3.67
C ARG A 126 0.27 6.36 -3.02
N ALA A 127 1.33 6.72 -2.30
CA ALA A 127 2.23 5.75 -1.70
C ALA A 127 2.37 5.97 -0.18
N ARG A 128 2.09 4.90 0.58
CA ARG A 128 2.32 4.85 2.05
C ARG A 128 3.80 4.86 2.44
N LEU A 129 4.70 4.59 1.48
CA LEU A 129 6.15 4.48 1.69
C LEU A 129 6.54 3.63 2.91
N LEU A 130 5.84 2.50 3.11
CA LEU A 130 6.16 1.56 4.18
C LEU A 130 7.61 1.05 4.03
N PRO A 131 8.32 0.76 5.14
CA PRO A 131 9.73 0.37 5.07
C PRO A 131 9.97 -0.83 4.15
N VAL A 132 10.73 -0.62 3.08
CA VAL A 132 11.23 -1.71 2.22
C VAL A 132 12.34 -2.43 2.96
N TYR A 133 12.42 -3.76 2.84
CA TYR A 133 13.34 -4.57 3.63
C TYR A 133 14.22 -5.47 2.77
N GLU A 134 15.38 -5.80 3.31
CA GLU A 134 16.36 -6.71 2.69
C GLU A 134 16.25 -8.13 3.22
N LEU A 135 16.90 -9.08 2.55
CA LEU A 135 16.90 -10.49 2.94
C LEU A 135 17.45 -10.72 4.36
N SER A 136 18.37 -9.85 4.79
CA SER A 136 18.95 -9.79 6.14
C SER A 136 17.97 -9.32 7.23
N GLY A 137 16.85 -8.70 6.83
CA GLY A 137 15.90 -8.04 7.72
C GLY A 137 16.17 -6.55 7.98
N GLU A 138 17.24 -5.99 7.40
CA GLU A 138 17.47 -4.53 7.36
C GLU A 138 16.27 -3.83 6.71
N ARG A 139 15.94 -2.62 7.19
CA ARG A 139 14.81 -1.83 6.71
C ARG A 139 15.27 -0.45 6.28
N HIS A 140 14.78 -0.05 5.12
CA HIS A 140 15.02 1.26 4.52
C HIS A 140 13.96 2.26 4.90
N ASP A 141 14.34 3.54 4.88
CA ASP A 141 13.45 4.65 5.21
C ASP A 141 12.58 5.11 4.02
N VAL A 142 11.78 6.13 4.26
CA VAL A 142 10.91 6.74 3.23
C VAL A 142 11.70 7.37 2.09
N GLN A 143 12.91 7.89 2.35
CA GLN A 143 13.72 8.58 1.35
C GLN A 143 14.32 7.59 0.35
N TRP A 144 14.78 6.44 0.85
CA TRP A 144 15.22 5.33 0.02
C TRP A 144 14.11 4.87 -0.93
N SER A 145 12.87 4.80 -0.44
CA SER A 145 11.73 4.38 -1.27
C SER A 145 11.43 5.38 -2.38
N VAL A 146 11.43 6.69 -2.08
CA VAL A 146 11.25 7.74 -3.11
C VAL A 146 12.38 7.71 -4.13
N LYS A 147 13.63 7.57 -3.68
CA LYS A 147 14.78 7.43 -4.58
C LYS A 147 14.66 6.21 -5.48
N THR A 148 14.21 5.08 -4.94
CA THR A 148 14.01 3.84 -5.71
C THR A 148 12.91 4.00 -6.76
N TYR A 149 11.79 4.66 -6.44
CA TYR A 149 10.77 5.00 -7.45
C TYR A 149 11.36 5.82 -8.60
N GLN A 150 12.16 6.84 -8.27
CA GLN A 150 12.83 7.67 -9.26
C GLN A 150 13.79 6.86 -10.13
N GLU A 151 14.70 6.10 -9.53
CA GLU A 151 15.70 5.29 -10.25
C GLU A 151 15.04 4.25 -11.18
N VAL A 152 13.98 3.57 -10.72
CA VAL A 152 13.27 2.57 -11.54
C VAL A 152 12.47 3.24 -12.66
N ALA A 153 11.87 4.40 -12.43
CA ALA A 153 11.15 5.14 -13.47
C ALA A 153 12.09 5.70 -14.54
N GLU A 154 13.22 6.29 -14.14
CA GLU A 154 14.27 6.73 -15.05
C GLU A 154 14.74 5.55 -15.92
N LYS A 155 14.95 4.37 -15.30
CA LYS A 155 15.34 3.16 -16.03
C LYS A 155 14.27 2.68 -17.03
N PHE A 156 12.99 2.81 -16.69
CA PHE A 156 11.91 2.44 -17.59
C PHE A 156 11.86 3.37 -18.82
N VAL A 157 11.94 4.68 -18.58
CA VAL A 157 11.93 5.73 -19.63
C VAL A 157 13.12 5.59 -20.59
N GLU A 158 14.30 5.15 -20.12
CA GLU A 158 15.45 4.86 -21.01
C GLU A 158 15.10 3.89 -22.15
N THR A 159 14.18 2.96 -21.91
CA THR A 159 13.74 1.95 -22.87
C THR A 159 12.38 2.22 -23.49
N HIS A 160 11.64 3.19 -22.95
CA HIS A 160 10.30 3.61 -23.38
C HIS A 160 10.24 5.14 -23.44
N PRO A 161 10.86 5.79 -24.45
CA PRO A 161 11.08 7.24 -24.47
C PRO A 161 9.80 8.08 -24.55
N GLU A 162 8.66 7.46 -24.89
CA GLU A 162 7.34 8.10 -24.90
C GLU A 162 6.69 8.14 -23.50
N PHE A 163 7.13 7.28 -22.59
CA PHE A 163 6.64 7.28 -21.22
C PHE A 163 7.22 8.49 -20.47
N ILE A 164 6.35 9.29 -19.86
CA ILE A 164 6.72 10.56 -19.23
C ILE A 164 7.39 10.34 -17.87
N GLY A 165 7.01 9.27 -17.16
CA GLY A 165 7.51 8.92 -15.84
C GLY A 165 6.41 8.86 -14.78
N ILE A 166 6.82 8.96 -13.51
CA ILE A 166 5.91 8.87 -12.36
C ILE A 166 6.14 9.99 -11.35
N LYS A 167 5.10 10.33 -10.58
CA LYS A 167 5.22 11.10 -9.32
C LYS A 167 4.57 10.38 -8.16
N ILE A 168 5.03 10.72 -6.96
CA ILE A 168 4.55 10.17 -5.70
C ILE A 168 3.75 11.22 -4.92
N ILE A 169 2.56 10.85 -4.50
CA ILE A 169 1.77 11.54 -3.48
C ILE A 169 1.96 10.73 -2.20
N TYR A 170 2.73 11.26 -1.24
CA TYR A 170 2.93 10.55 0.03
C TYR A 170 1.60 10.48 0.78
N SER A 171 1.21 9.31 1.25
CA SER A 171 -0.07 9.13 1.93
C SER A 171 0.08 8.46 3.29
N ASP A 172 -0.87 8.74 4.18
CA ASP A 172 -1.01 8.00 5.43
C ASP A 172 -2.47 7.67 5.75
N ASP A 173 -2.67 6.78 6.72
CA ASP A 173 -3.99 6.29 7.11
C ASP A 173 -4.79 7.30 7.89
N ARG A 174 -6.01 7.59 7.45
CA ARG A 174 -6.95 8.46 8.14
C ARG A 174 -7.55 7.85 9.42
N SER A 175 -7.17 6.63 9.80
CA SER A 175 -7.54 6.04 11.09
C SER A 175 -6.53 6.35 12.21
N LYS A 176 -5.43 7.06 11.93
CA LYS A 176 -4.36 7.34 12.90
C LYS A 176 -4.64 8.60 13.72
N ASP A 177 -4.02 8.69 14.89
CA ASP A 177 -4.10 9.88 15.73
C ASP A 177 -3.50 11.13 15.05
N VAL A 178 -4.03 12.31 15.39
CA VAL A 178 -3.60 13.61 14.85
C VAL A 178 -2.10 13.88 15.04
N THR A 179 -1.49 13.37 16.11
CA THR A 179 -0.05 13.52 16.37
C THR A 179 0.79 12.77 15.34
N VAL A 180 0.38 11.55 14.98
CA VAL A 180 1.03 10.73 13.95
C VAL A 180 0.86 11.38 12.58
N ILE A 181 -0.33 11.92 12.28
CA ILE A 181 -0.53 12.65 11.02
C ILE A 181 0.32 13.92 10.96
N ALA A 182 0.50 14.64 12.08
CA ALA A 182 1.41 15.79 12.13
C ALA A 182 2.87 15.41 11.81
N GLU A 183 3.33 14.24 12.24
CA GLU A 183 4.65 13.70 11.86
C GLU A 183 4.71 13.34 10.37
N SER A 184 3.66 12.74 9.84
CA SER A 184 3.54 12.45 8.40
C SER A 184 3.53 13.73 7.55
N ILE A 185 2.89 14.81 8.00
CA ILE A 185 2.92 16.11 7.31
C ILE A 185 4.34 16.69 7.27
N ARG A 186 5.07 16.66 8.38
CA ARG A 186 6.48 17.09 8.40
C ARG A 186 7.36 16.24 7.50
N THR A 187 7.11 14.93 7.48
CA THR A 187 7.77 14.00 6.56
C THR A 187 7.49 14.37 5.11
N ALA A 188 6.24 14.66 4.76
CA ALA A 188 5.84 15.09 3.42
C ALA A 188 6.57 16.37 2.98
N MET A 189 6.64 17.37 3.87
CA MET A 189 7.38 18.62 3.63
C MET A 189 8.87 18.33 3.37
N GLY A 190 9.51 17.51 4.21
CA GLY A 190 10.91 17.12 4.03
C GLY A 190 11.17 16.37 2.72
N LEU A 191 10.27 15.44 2.37
CA LEU A 191 10.32 14.69 1.12
C LEU A 191 10.17 15.60 -0.11
N ARG A 192 9.24 16.56 -0.09
CA ARG A 192 9.10 17.54 -1.18
C ARG A 192 10.32 18.45 -1.32
N THR A 193 10.94 18.85 -0.22
CA THR A 193 12.18 19.64 -0.26
C THR A 193 13.33 18.83 -0.87
N LYS A 194 13.46 17.56 -0.51
CA LYS A 194 14.57 16.70 -0.97
C LYS A 194 14.36 16.17 -2.40
N PHE A 195 13.12 15.89 -2.79
CA PHE A 195 12.75 15.30 -4.08
C PHE A 195 11.64 16.10 -4.78
N PRO A 196 11.86 17.39 -5.09
CA PRO A 196 10.82 18.30 -5.58
C PRO A 196 10.24 17.90 -6.94
N THR A 197 10.98 17.14 -7.74
CA THR A 197 10.56 16.63 -9.05
C THR A 197 9.82 15.30 -8.97
N VAL A 198 9.91 14.57 -7.85
CA VAL A 198 9.32 13.24 -7.68
C VAL A 198 8.10 13.29 -6.77
N VAL A 199 8.13 14.08 -5.68
CA VAL A 199 7.06 14.13 -4.69
C VAL A 199 6.11 15.30 -4.95
N ALA A 200 4.89 14.97 -5.39
CA ALA A 200 3.86 15.94 -5.75
C ALA A 200 3.22 16.59 -4.51
N GLY A 201 2.94 15.81 -3.45
CA GLY A 201 2.18 16.30 -2.31
C GLY A 201 1.86 15.22 -1.27
N PHE A 202 0.80 15.48 -0.51
CA PHE A 202 0.30 14.62 0.56
C PHE A 202 -1.19 14.26 0.39
N ASP A 203 -1.60 13.09 0.90
CA ASP A 203 -2.98 12.60 0.90
C ASP A 203 -3.29 11.78 2.18
N LEU A 204 -4.57 11.70 2.55
CA LEU A 204 -5.10 10.83 3.60
C LEU A 204 -5.97 9.75 2.95
N VAL A 205 -5.60 8.50 3.18
CA VAL A 205 -6.27 7.32 2.57
C VAL A 205 -6.91 6.44 3.63
N GLY A 206 -7.73 5.48 3.20
CA GLY A 206 -8.43 4.53 4.07
C GLY A 206 -9.94 4.73 4.05
N HIS A 207 -10.66 3.87 4.77
CA HIS A 207 -12.12 3.86 4.76
C HIS A 207 -12.70 5.15 5.35
N GLU A 208 -13.19 6.06 4.51
CA GLU A 208 -13.60 7.41 4.87
C GLU A 208 -14.71 7.43 5.94
N ASP A 209 -15.74 6.60 5.78
CA ASP A 209 -16.88 6.55 6.70
C ASP A 209 -16.53 6.17 8.15
N THR A 210 -15.44 5.40 8.34
CA THR A 210 -15.03 4.89 9.66
C THR A 210 -13.75 5.53 10.20
N GLY A 211 -13.13 6.40 9.40
CA GLY A 211 -11.92 7.11 9.76
C GLY A 211 -12.18 8.50 10.30
N HIS A 212 -11.12 9.26 10.53
CA HIS A 212 -11.23 10.66 10.89
C HIS A 212 -11.50 11.55 9.67
N SER A 213 -12.23 12.63 9.90
CA SER A 213 -12.50 13.66 8.89
C SER A 213 -11.28 14.57 8.69
N LEU A 214 -11.23 15.31 7.57
CA LEU A 214 -10.20 16.32 7.36
C LEU A 214 -10.23 17.41 8.45
N HIS A 215 -11.42 17.75 8.96
CA HIS A 215 -11.58 18.72 10.04
C HIS A 215 -10.95 18.25 11.35
N TYR A 216 -11.03 16.95 11.67
CA TYR A 216 -10.35 16.40 12.85
C TYR A 216 -8.83 16.62 12.80
N TYR A 217 -8.24 16.68 11.60
CA TYR A 217 -6.82 16.91 11.38
C TYR A 217 -6.44 18.38 11.13
N ASP A 218 -7.34 19.34 11.32
CA ASP A 218 -7.13 20.76 11.02
C ASP A 218 -5.76 21.29 11.50
N LYS A 219 -5.40 21.00 12.76
CA LYS A 219 -4.15 21.45 13.37
C LYS A 219 -2.93 20.87 12.69
N ALA A 220 -2.98 19.60 12.27
CA ALA A 220 -1.89 18.93 11.57
C ALA A 220 -1.79 19.40 10.11
N LEU A 221 -2.92 19.49 9.41
CA LEU A 221 -2.97 19.91 8.01
C LEU A 221 -2.59 21.39 7.82
N MET A 222 -2.74 22.22 8.86
CA MET A 222 -2.33 23.63 8.86
C MET A 222 -0.86 23.87 9.24
N ILE A 223 -0.08 22.83 9.58
CA ILE A 223 1.37 22.97 9.88
C ILE A 223 2.14 23.67 8.75
N PRO A 224 2.02 23.25 7.47
CA PRO A 224 2.78 23.87 6.39
C PRO A 224 2.49 25.38 6.27
N ALA A 225 1.22 25.77 6.40
CA ALA A 225 0.82 27.18 6.34
C ALA A 225 1.40 28.01 7.50
N LYS A 226 1.44 27.46 8.72
CA LYS A 226 2.07 28.10 9.90
C LYS A 226 3.57 28.27 9.74
N ASP A 227 4.22 27.33 9.07
CA ASP A 227 5.66 27.34 8.79
C ASP A 227 6.02 28.12 7.51
N GLY A 228 5.03 28.71 6.82
CA GLY A 228 5.25 29.48 5.58
C GLY A 228 5.60 28.62 4.36
N VAL A 229 5.28 27.32 4.39
CA VAL A 229 5.57 26.34 3.34
C VAL A 229 4.30 25.92 2.61
N LYS A 230 4.34 25.87 1.27
CA LYS A 230 3.25 25.31 0.46
C LYS A 230 3.43 23.80 0.27
N LEU A 231 2.65 23.01 1.00
CA LEU A 231 2.47 21.57 0.75
C LEU A 231 1.19 21.34 -0.07
N PRO A 232 1.28 20.85 -1.32
CA PRO A 232 0.11 20.45 -2.10
C PRO A 232 -0.58 19.25 -1.46
N TYR A 233 -1.91 19.28 -1.45
CA TYR A 233 -2.76 18.19 -0.98
C TYR A 233 -3.61 17.62 -2.11
N PHE A 234 -3.85 16.31 -2.05
CA PHE A 234 -4.60 15.55 -3.06
C PHE A 234 -5.66 14.66 -2.39
N PHE A 235 -6.41 15.25 -1.46
CA PHE A 235 -7.29 14.52 -0.55
C PHE A 235 -8.35 13.67 -1.24
N HIS A 236 -8.47 12.42 -0.78
CA HIS A 236 -9.76 11.73 -0.84
C HIS A 236 -10.80 12.50 -0.01
N ALA A 237 -11.96 12.76 -0.60
CA ALA A 237 -13.06 13.44 0.07
C ALA A 237 -14.41 13.07 -0.58
N GLY A 238 -15.35 12.63 0.26
CA GLY A 238 -16.71 12.32 -0.17
C GLY A 238 -16.88 10.92 -0.78
N GLU A 239 -15.97 9.98 -0.50
CA GLU A 239 -16.13 8.57 -0.84
C GLU A 239 -17.08 7.90 0.16
N THR A 240 -18.36 8.27 0.10
CA THR A 240 -19.40 7.82 1.04
C THR A 240 -20.73 7.58 0.33
N GLY A 241 -21.50 6.64 0.87
CA GLY A 241 -22.91 6.44 0.49
C GLY A 241 -23.89 7.28 1.32
N GLU A 242 -23.42 7.94 2.38
CA GLU A 242 -24.24 8.75 3.28
C GLU A 242 -24.52 10.12 2.66
N PRO A 243 -25.78 10.57 2.60
CA PRO A 243 -26.10 11.90 2.11
C PRO A 243 -25.52 12.98 3.04
N VAL A 244 -24.94 14.03 2.44
CA VAL A 244 -24.46 15.21 3.16
C VAL A 244 -25.66 15.90 3.82
N GLY A 245 -25.83 15.76 5.15
CA GLY A 245 -26.82 16.54 5.90
C GLY A 245 -27.65 15.83 6.98
N ILE A 246 -27.39 14.56 7.33
CA ILE A 246 -28.05 13.94 8.50
C ILE A 246 -26.99 13.48 9.50
N SER A 247 -26.43 14.45 10.22
CA SER A 247 -25.87 14.14 11.54
C SER A 247 -27.03 13.63 12.41
N ARG A 248 -26.96 12.37 12.84
CA ARG A 248 -27.71 11.96 14.03
C ARG A 248 -27.16 12.76 15.21
N GLY A 249 -27.81 13.89 15.53
CA GLY A 249 -27.68 14.55 16.83
C GLY A 249 -26.66 15.68 16.95
N GLY A 250 -26.56 16.58 15.97
CA GLY A 250 -25.86 17.86 16.16
C GLY A 250 -26.71 19.02 15.65
N GLN A 251 -27.35 19.77 16.54
CA GLN A 251 -27.95 21.06 16.22
C GLN A 251 -26.85 21.99 15.71
N TRP A 252 -27.03 22.51 14.50
CA TRP A 252 -26.26 23.63 13.98
C TRP A 252 -26.85 24.91 14.58
N GLU A 253 -26.18 25.51 15.55
CA GLU A 253 -26.42 26.91 15.89
C GLU A 253 -25.62 27.78 14.92
N SER A 254 -26.35 28.61 14.18
CA SER A 254 -25.82 29.65 13.30
C SER A 254 -25.12 30.74 14.10
N PHE A 255 -23.89 31.10 13.71
CA PHE A 255 -23.30 32.41 13.96
C PHE A 255 -23.03 33.10 12.62
#